data_AF-A0A9P4U4M6-F1
#
_entry.id   AF-A0A9P4U4M6-F1
#
_cell.length_a   1.000
_cell.length_b   1.000
_cell.length_c   1.000
_cell.angle_alpha   90.00
_cell.angle_beta   90.00
_cell.angle_gamma   90.00
#
_symmetry.space_group_name_H-M   'P 1'
#
loop_
_entity.id
_entity.type
_entity.pdbx_description
1 polymer ?
#
loop_
_entity_poly.entity_id
_entity_poly.type
_entity_poly.pdbx_seq_one_letter_code
_entity_poly.pdbx_strand_id
1 'polypeptide(L)'
;MTEEDRQAAAEAQAIADATDEAIRQEAREAQAIADLADIQSRTEECAVCYEDKPLSEVLQMSCEEHWLCKEHIIETFERAVKSQADYPPQCCAVVGRIEIGIVDHWLPPALIKEYEQVQDEYHTDVRLRCYCGDEECKTFLSPDSYQDYAANTYADCRKCQKSTCVTCKSLVNKESPHECKKVVVNTTNEAYSNDLRFKACPFCGRFGQLDNACNHVTCLAPSCQGEWCFICVEAWNQGEGHEECQQYGDPTYDEEGYDQRGYHRDTGMNKEGFTRGGYNIQGR
;
A
#
# COMPACT_ATOMS: atom_id res chain seq x y z
N MET A 1 21.15 42.32 -75.81
CA MET A 1 20.26 41.64 -74.86
C MET A 1 18.94 42.38 -74.88
N THR A 2 17.94 41.79 -75.50
CA THR A 2 16.58 42.34 -75.62
C THR A 2 15.85 42.24 -74.28
N GLU A 3 14.72 42.94 -74.15
CA GLU A 3 13.85 42.81 -72.98
C GLU A 3 13.35 41.35 -72.82
N GLU A 4 13.10 40.68 -73.95
CA GLU A 4 12.76 39.25 -74.00
C GLU A 4 13.89 38.37 -73.46
N ASP A 5 15.16 38.65 -73.79
CA ASP A 5 16.31 37.89 -73.25
C ASP A 5 16.41 38.03 -71.72
N ARG A 6 16.09 39.20 -71.17
CA ARG A 6 16.08 39.45 -69.71
C ARG A 6 14.92 38.74 -69.03
N GLN A 7 13.75 38.75 -69.65
CA GLN A 7 12.56 38.08 -69.13
C GLN A 7 12.76 36.55 -69.13
N ALA A 8 13.29 35.99 -70.21
CA ALA A 8 13.64 34.58 -70.29
C ALA A 8 14.70 34.17 -69.25
N ALA A 9 15.71 35.01 -69.00
CA ALA A 9 16.71 34.77 -67.97
C ALA A 9 16.12 34.83 -66.54
N ALA A 10 15.20 35.77 -66.28
CA ALA A 10 14.52 35.88 -65.00
C ALA A 10 13.58 34.69 -64.74
N GLU A 11 12.86 34.23 -65.77
CA GLU A 11 12.03 33.02 -65.69
C GLU A 11 12.87 31.77 -65.45
N ALA A 12 14.02 31.63 -66.14
CA ALA A 12 14.95 30.52 -65.92
C ALA A 12 15.52 30.51 -64.50
N GLN A 13 15.87 31.69 -63.96
CA GLN A 13 16.35 31.81 -62.58
C GLN A 13 15.25 31.46 -61.58
N ALA A 14 14.02 31.94 -61.78
CA ALA A 14 12.89 31.61 -60.90
C ALA A 14 12.58 30.10 -60.88
N ILE A 15 12.72 29.42 -62.03
CA ILE A 15 12.57 27.95 -62.13
C ILE A 15 13.71 27.25 -61.38
N ALA A 16 14.95 27.72 -61.52
CA ALA A 16 16.10 27.17 -60.80
C ALA A 16 15.92 27.31 -59.28
N ASP A 17 15.55 28.52 -58.81
CA ASP A 17 15.31 28.80 -57.39
C ASP A 17 14.16 27.95 -56.81
N ALA A 18 13.08 27.76 -57.58
CA ALA A 18 11.97 26.91 -57.18
C ALA A 18 12.35 25.42 -57.13
N THR A 19 13.24 24.98 -58.03
CA THR A 19 13.76 23.61 -58.04
C THR A 19 14.67 23.37 -56.84
N ASP A 20 15.58 24.31 -56.52
CA ASP A 20 16.45 24.24 -55.35
C ASP A 20 15.66 24.27 -54.03
N GLU A 21 14.57 25.04 -53.96
CA GLU A 21 13.68 25.01 -52.79
C GLU A 21 12.95 23.66 -52.66
N ALA A 22 12.46 23.10 -53.76
CA ALA A 22 11.82 21.78 -53.73
C ALA A 22 12.79 20.67 -53.28
N ILE A 23 14.04 20.68 -53.74
CA ILE A 23 15.08 19.75 -53.29
C ILE A 23 15.37 19.91 -51.79
N ARG A 24 15.44 21.15 -51.29
CA ARG A 24 15.65 21.41 -49.85
C ARG A 24 14.46 20.97 -49.00
N GLN A 25 13.24 21.16 -49.49
CA GLN A 25 12.01 20.67 -48.84
C GLN A 25 12.03 19.14 -48.74
N GLU A 26 12.31 18.45 -49.84
CA GLU A 26 12.40 16.98 -49.89
C GLU A 26 13.47 16.44 -48.93
N ALA A 27 14.64 17.09 -48.87
CA ALA A 27 15.70 16.72 -47.93
C ALA A 27 15.29 16.90 -46.45
N ARG A 28 14.54 17.96 -46.11
CA ARG A 28 14.01 18.18 -44.75
C ARG A 28 12.99 17.12 -44.37
N GLU A 29 12.09 16.77 -45.29
CA GLU A 29 11.09 15.73 -45.08
C GLU A 29 11.74 14.36 -44.90
N ALA A 30 12.75 14.03 -45.71
CA ALA A 30 13.54 12.81 -45.57
C ALA A 30 14.27 12.73 -44.22
N GLN A 31 14.86 13.83 -43.74
CA GLN A 31 15.50 13.88 -42.43
C GLN A 31 14.49 13.68 -41.30
N ALA A 32 13.34 14.34 -41.37
CA ALA A 32 12.28 14.17 -40.37
C ALA A 32 11.76 12.73 -40.30
N ILE A 33 11.64 12.04 -41.45
CA ILE A 33 11.29 10.62 -41.50
C ILE A 33 12.37 9.75 -40.86
N ALA A 34 13.65 10.03 -41.14
CA ALA A 34 14.76 9.30 -40.55
C ALA A 34 14.84 9.47 -39.03
N ASP A 35 14.66 10.70 -38.53
CA ASP A 35 14.66 11.00 -37.09
C ASP A 35 13.47 10.31 -36.39
N LEU A 36 12.28 10.30 -37.00
CA LEU A 36 11.13 9.56 -36.47
C LEU A 36 11.38 8.05 -36.44
N ALA A 37 11.98 7.52 -37.50
CA ALA A 37 12.31 6.09 -37.57
C ALA A 37 13.36 5.71 -36.52
N ASP A 38 14.37 6.56 -36.29
CA ASP A 38 15.35 6.37 -35.23
C ASP A 38 14.66 6.33 -33.86
N ILE A 39 13.86 7.34 -33.53
CA ILE A 39 13.09 7.40 -32.27
C ILE A 39 12.20 6.16 -32.10
N GLN A 40 11.52 5.70 -33.16
CA GLN A 40 10.66 4.50 -33.13
C GLN A 40 11.46 3.21 -32.97
N SER A 41 12.72 3.18 -33.40
CA SER A 41 13.61 2.03 -33.27
C SER A 41 14.32 1.97 -31.91
N ARG A 42 14.32 3.08 -31.17
CA ARG A 42 14.93 3.14 -29.84
C ARG A 42 14.16 2.24 -28.87
N THR A 43 14.93 1.48 -28.10
CA THR A 43 14.45 0.56 -27.09
C THR A 43 15.20 0.81 -25.79
N GLU A 44 14.60 0.41 -24.68
CA GLU A 44 15.25 0.35 -23.37
C GLU A 44 14.91 -0.99 -22.72
N GLU A 45 15.81 -1.50 -21.90
CA GLU A 45 15.66 -2.79 -21.21
C GLU A 45 14.74 -2.64 -20.00
N CYS A 46 13.72 -3.49 -19.88
CA CYS A 46 12.89 -3.52 -18.68
C CYS A 46 13.63 -4.16 -17.50
N ALA A 47 13.67 -3.46 -16.36
CA ALA A 47 14.35 -3.91 -15.15
C ALA A 47 13.76 -5.18 -14.48
N VAL A 48 12.63 -5.70 -14.98
CA VAL A 48 11.96 -6.89 -14.43
C VAL A 48 12.12 -8.11 -15.32
N CYS A 49 11.78 -8.00 -16.62
CA CYS A 49 11.92 -9.12 -17.55
C CYS A 49 13.25 -9.14 -18.32
N TYR A 50 14.05 -8.08 -18.25
CA TYR A 50 15.31 -7.95 -18.99
C TYR A 50 15.14 -8.07 -20.51
N GLU A 51 13.97 -7.65 -21.02
CA GLU A 51 13.71 -7.57 -22.45
C GLU A 51 13.80 -6.11 -22.92
N ASP A 52 14.44 -5.91 -24.07
CA ASP A 52 14.41 -4.64 -24.79
C ASP A 52 12.99 -4.37 -25.29
N LYS A 53 12.42 -3.24 -24.88
CA LYS A 53 11.08 -2.81 -25.30
C LYS A 53 11.16 -1.46 -26.00
N PRO A 54 10.30 -1.19 -27.00
CA PRO A 54 10.22 0.13 -27.62
C PRO A 54 9.92 1.22 -26.59
N LEU A 55 10.47 2.42 -26.77
CA LEU A 55 10.23 3.57 -25.86
C LEU A 55 8.74 3.89 -25.62
N SER A 56 7.84 3.47 -26.52
CA SER A 56 6.39 3.62 -26.35
C SER A 56 5.77 2.66 -25.32
N GLU A 57 6.48 1.60 -24.94
CA GLU A 57 6.01 0.53 -24.06
C GLU A 57 6.81 0.43 -22.74
N VAL A 58 7.76 1.34 -22.52
CA VAL A 58 8.55 1.46 -21.28
C VAL A 58 8.54 2.87 -20.75
N LEU A 59 8.52 2.97 -19.42
CA LEU A 59 8.53 4.23 -18.71
C LEU A 59 9.75 4.27 -17.79
N GLN A 60 10.51 5.37 -17.86
CA GLN A 60 11.57 5.64 -16.91
C GLN A 60 10.95 5.99 -15.55
N MET A 61 11.32 5.25 -14.53
CA MET A 61 10.85 5.49 -13.17
C MET A 61 11.54 6.72 -12.57
N SER A 62 10.91 7.35 -11.57
CA SER A 62 11.47 8.53 -10.88
C SER A 62 12.80 8.28 -10.16
N CYS A 63 13.29 7.04 -10.13
CA CYS A 63 14.65 6.69 -9.70
C CYS A 63 15.74 6.92 -10.74
N GLU A 64 15.38 7.34 -11.95
CA GLU A 64 16.26 7.65 -13.09
C GLU A 64 17.04 6.44 -13.66
N GLU A 65 17.23 5.38 -12.88
CA GLU A 65 18.01 4.20 -13.27
C GLU A 65 17.16 3.07 -13.90
N HIS A 66 15.89 2.94 -13.52
CA HIS A 66 15.06 1.82 -13.95
C HIS A 66 14.01 2.21 -14.99
N TRP A 67 13.89 1.36 -16.00
CA TRP A 67 12.80 1.37 -16.97
C TRP A 67 11.89 0.19 -16.71
N LEU A 68 10.57 0.42 -16.65
CA LEU A 68 9.59 -0.64 -16.51
C LEU A 68 8.66 -0.67 -17.72
N CYS A 69 8.44 -1.86 -18.26
CA CYS A 69 7.47 -2.01 -19.34
C CYS A 69 6.03 -1.94 -18.80
N LYS A 70 5.10 -1.64 -19.70
CA LYS A 70 3.67 -1.54 -19.39
C LYS A 70 3.14 -2.75 -18.62
N GLU A 71 3.51 -3.96 -19.04
CA GLU A 71 3.05 -5.21 -18.42
C GLU A 71 3.47 -5.29 -16.95
N HIS A 72 4.76 -5.09 -16.65
CA HIS A 72 5.26 -5.18 -15.27
C HIS A 72 4.79 -4.01 -14.39
N ILE A 73 4.47 -2.84 -14.97
CA ILE A 73 3.79 -1.77 -14.24
C ILE A 73 2.40 -2.25 -13.81
N ILE A 74 1.61 -2.81 -14.73
CA ILE A 74 0.27 -3.34 -14.41
C ILE A 74 0.37 -4.43 -13.34
N GLU A 75 1.29 -5.40 -13.49
CA GLU A 75 1.48 -6.49 -12.53
C GLU A 75 1.87 -5.97 -11.13
N THR A 76 2.69 -4.91 -11.05
CA THR A 76 3.07 -4.32 -9.76
C THR A 76 1.84 -3.76 -9.04
N PHE A 77 0.93 -3.09 -9.75
CA PHE A 77 -0.33 -2.61 -9.18
C PHE A 77 -1.29 -3.76 -8.86
N GLU A 78 -1.38 -4.79 -9.71
CA GLU A 78 -2.19 -5.97 -9.44
C GLU A 78 -1.75 -6.72 -8.17
N ARG A 79 -0.45 -6.77 -7.89
CA ARG A 79 0.08 -7.33 -6.65
C ARG A 79 -0.27 -6.46 -5.45
N ALA A 80 -0.07 -5.15 -5.59
CA ALA A 80 -0.37 -4.20 -4.53
C ALA A 80 -1.86 -4.21 -4.12
N VAL A 81 -2.80 -4.43 -5.05
CA VAL A 81 -4.23 -4.55 -4.67
C VAL A 81 -4.60 -5.88 -4.01
N LYS A 82 -3.79 -6.93 -4.22
CA LYS A 82 -4.02 -8.26 -3.65
C LYS A 82 -3.34 -8.44 -2.29
N SER A 83 -2.32 -7.65 -2.00
CA SER A 83 -1.42 -7.87 -0.88
C SER A 83 -0.91 -6.54 -0.31
N GLN A 84 -1.21 -6.32 0.98
CA GLN A 84 -0.70 -5.15 1.70
C GLN A 84 0.83 -5.17 1.82
N ALA A 85 1.48 -6.33 1.71
CA ALA A 85 2.96 -6.42 1.74
C ALA A 85 3.60 -5.83 0.49
N ASP A 86 2.87 -5.83 -0.61
CA ASP A 86 3.30 -5.29 -1.90
C ASP A 86 2.77 -3.85 -2.10
N TYR A 87 2.12 -3.29 -1.08
CA TYR A 87 1.59 -1.94 -1.08
C TYR A 87 2.47 -1.01 -0.22
N PRO A 88 2.83 0.20 -0.71
CA PRO A 88 2.50 0.73 -2.04
C PRO A 88 3.34 0.06 -3.15
N PRO A 89 2.90 0.12 -4.42
CA PRO A 89 3.73 -0.22 -5.58
C PRO A 89 5.09 0.48 -5.51
N GLN A 90 6.18 -0.26 -5.60
CA GLN A 90 7.54 0.26 -5.48
C GLN A 90 8.34 -0.05 -6.74
N CYS A 91 9.21 0.88 -7.15
CA CYS A 91 10.20 0.63 -8.20
C CYS A 91 11.46 -0.02 -7.61
N CYS A 92 12.06 0.63 -6.63
CA CYS A 92 13.26 0.17 -5.95
C CYS A 92 13.33 0.76 -4.53
N ALA A 93 14.26 0.26 -3.72
CA ALA A 93 14.45 0.74 -2.35
C ALA A 93 14.83 2.23 -2.24
N VAL A 94 15.32 2.85 -3.32
CA VAL A 94 15.81 4.25 -3.34
C VAL A 94 14.68 5.27 -3.46
N VAL A 95 13.72 5.04 -4.37
CA VAL A 95 12.63 5.99 -4.66
C VAL A 95 11.30 5.55 -4.07
N GLY A 96 11.21 4.30 -3.58
CA GLY A 96 10.16 3.87 -2.66
C GLY A 96 8.79 3.64 -3.30
N ARG A 97 8.16 4.62 -3.97
CA ARG A 97 6.77 4.52 -4.45
C ARG A 97 6.65 4.89 -5.94
N ILE A 98 5.87 4.10 -6.68
CA ILE A 98 5.39 4.44 -8.02
C ILE A 98 4.07 5.19 -7.87
N GLU A 99 4.07 6.48 -8.21
CA GLU A 99 2.85 7.30 -8.12
C GLU A 99 1.87 6.95 -9.23
N ILE A 100 0.62 6.64 -8.86
CA ILE A 100 -0.41 6.22 -9.82
C ILE A 100 -0.65 7.28 -10.90
N GLY A 101 -0.60 8.57 -10.57
CA GLY A 101 -0.80 9.66 -11.53
C GLY A 101 0.25 9.74 -12.65
N ILE A 102 1.38 9.03 -12.51
CA ILE A 102 2.39 8.92 -13.57
C ILE A 102 2.03 7.78 -14.54
N VAL A 103 1.37 6.72 -14.05
CA VAL A 103 1.17 5.45 -14.78
C VAL A 103 -0.29 5.12 -15.08
N ASP A 104 -1.24 5.94 -14.61
CA ASP A 104 -2.69 5.70 -14.73
C ASP A 104 -3.15 5.43 -16.17
N HIS A 105 -2.59 6.14 -17.14
CA HIS A 105 -2.87 5.98 -18.56
C HIS A 105 -2.49 4.59 -19.13
N TRP A 106 -1.69 3.81 -18.39
CA TRP A 106 -1.34 2.42 -18.73
C TRP A 106 -2.15 1.39 -17.96
N LEU A 107 -2.79 1.78 -16.86
CA LEU A 107 -3.55 0.88 -16.00
C LEU A 107 -4.98 0.68 -16.53
N PRO A 108 -5.53 -0.54 -16.48
CA PRO A 108 -6.94 -0.75 -16.75
C PRO A 108 -7.83 0.08 -15.80
N PRO A 109 -8.91 0.74 -16.27
CA PRO A 109 -9.77 1.54 -15.40
C PRO A 109 -10.37 0.79 -14.20
N ALA A 110 -10.61 -0.52 -14.37
CA ALA A 110 -11.04 -1.39 -13.27
C ALA A 110 -9.97 -1.52 -12.19
N LEU A 111 -8.70 -1.68 -12.57
CA LEU A 111 -7.57 -1.79 -11.65
C LEU A 111 -7.33 -0.48 -10.89
N ILE A 112 -7.46 0.67 -11.54
CA ILE A 112 -7.39 1.99 -10.87
C ILE A 112 -8.43 2.07 -9.76
N LYS A 113 -9.67 1.70 -10.07
CA LYS A 113 -10.77 1.72 -9.09
C LYS A 113 -10.55 0.73 -7.94
N GLU A 114 -10.01 -0.45 -8.21
CA GLU A 114 -9.63 -1.42 -7.16
C GLU A 114 -8.51 -0.87 -6.28
N TYR A 115 -7.50 -0.24 -6.88
CA TYR A 115 -6.39 0.39 -6.18
C TYR A 115 -6.85 1.51 -5.24
N GLU A 116 -7.73 2.38 -5.70
CA GLU A 116 -8.35 3.43 -4.87
C GLU A 116 -9.15 2.83 -3.69
N GLN A 117 -9.86 1.71 -3.92
CA GLN A 117 -10.63 1.05 -2.86
C GLN A 117 -9.74 0.42 -1.78
N VAL A 118 -8.65 -0.26 -2.16
CA VAL A 118 -7.73 -0.85 -1.18
C VAL A 118 -6.87 0.20 -0.49
N GLN A 119 -6.66 1.36 -1.12
CA GLN A 119 -5.90 2.45 -0.52
C GLN A 119 -6.57 2.96 0.77
N ASP A 120 -7.90 3.10 0.78
CA ASP A 120 -8.66 3.46 1.98
C ASP A 120 -8.49 2.40 3.08
N GLU A 121 -8.54 1.12 2.72
CA GLU A 121 -8.32 0.01 3.66
C GLU A 121 -6.90 0.04 4.23
N TYR A 122 -5.88 0.12 3.36
CA TYR A 122 -4.48 -0.01 3.75
C TYR A 122 -3.94 1.21 4.49
N HIS A 123 -4.50 2.39 4.26
CA HIS A 123 -4.20 3.59 5.06
C HIS A 123 -5.00 3.64 6.37
N THR A 124 -6.07 2.86 6.53
CA THR A 124 -6.78 2.76 7.81
C THR A 124 -5.92 1.99 8.82
N ASP A 125 -5.80 2.51 10.04
CA ASP A 125 -5.14 1.83 11.16
C ASP A 125 -5.76 0.44 11.37
N VAL A 126 -4.91 -0.59 11.48
CA VAL A 126 -5.35 -1.99 11.56
C VAL A 126 -6.33 -2.23 12.72
N ARG A 127 -6.22 -1.47 13.83
CA ARG A 127 -7.15 -1.54 14.98
C ARG A 127 -8.56 -1.10 14.64
N LEU A 128 -8.67 -0.14 13.72
CA LEU A 128 -9.94 0.42 13.28
C LEU A 128 -10.53 -0.32 12.09
N ARG A 129 -9.79 -1.25 11.46
CA ARG A 129 -10.32 -1.99 10.30
C ARG A 129 -11.41 -2.96 10.73
N CYS A 130 -12.57 -2.83 10.08
CA CYS A 130 -13.67 -3.77 10.14
C CYS A 130 -14.00 -4.28 8.74
N TYR A 131 -14.36 -5.55 8.65
CA TYR A 131 -14.81 -6.18 7.41
C TYR A 131 -16.22 -6.69 7.60
N CYS A 132 -16.99 -6.77 6.52
CA CYS A 132 -18.32 -7.35 6.57
C CYS A 132 -18.27 -8.75 7.20
N GLY A 133 -19.07 -8.96 8.25
CA GLY A 133 -19.15 -10.23 8.98
C GLY A 133 -19.74 -11.38 8.16
N ASP A 134 -20.21 -11.10 6.94
CA ASP A 134 -20.70 -12.11 6.00
C ASP A 134 -19.54 -12.83 5.30
N GLU A 135 -19.58 -14.17 5.32
CA GLU A 135 -18.51 -15.05 4.81
C GLU A 135 -18.23 -14.89 3.32
N GLU A 136 -19.25 -14.59 2.51
CA GLU A 136 -19.09 -14.41 1.06
C GLU A 136 -18.69 -12.96 0.70
N CYS A 137 -19.07 -11.99 1.52
CA CYS A 137 -18.87 -10.59 1.21
C CYS A 137 -17.47 -10.08 1.57
N LYS A 138 -17.08 -10.23 2.85
CA LYS A 138 -15.81 -9.78 3.47
C LYS A 138 -15.28 -8.41 3.04
N THR A 139 -16.15 -7.53 2.55
CA THR A 139 -15.76 -6.21 2.04
C THR A 139 -15.36 -5.31 3.21
N PHE A 140 -14.29 -4.54 3.03
CA PHE A 140 -13.84 -3.55 4.00
C PHE A 140 -14.94 -2.53 4.30
N LEU A 141 -15.12 -2.21 5.58
CA LEU A 141 -16.08 -1.24 6.09
C LEU A 141 -15.30 -0.03 6.63
N SER A 142 -15.31 1.06 5.87
CA SER A 142 -14.63 2.30 6.24
C SER A 142 -15.10 2.81 7.62
N PRO A 143 -14.18 3.30 8.49
CA PRO A 143 -14.51 3.94 9.76
C PRO A 143 -15.56 5.05 9.66
N ASP A 144 -15.63 5.74 8.53
CA ASP A 144 -16.64 6.78 8.28
C ASP A 144 -18.08 6.24 8.23
N SER A 145 -18.24 4.93 8.07
CA SER A 145 -19.54 4.26 8.10
C SER A 145 -19.98 3.82 9.49
N TYR A 146 -19.15 4.03 10.52
CA TYR A 146 -19.41 3.52 11.86
C TYR A 146 -20.49 4.34 12.55
N GLN A 147 -21.44 3.64 13.14
CA GLN A 147 -22.61 4.23 13.80
C GLN A 147 -22.75 3.61 15.19
N ASP A 148 -22.70 4.46 16.20
CA ASP A 148 -23.00 4.06 17.56
C ASP A 148 -24.51 3.90 17.74
N TYR A 149 -24.93 2.75 18.23
CA TYR A 149 -26.32 2.48 18.57
C TYR A 149 -26.39 1.70 19.88
N ALA A 150 -27.02 2.31 20.88
CA ALA A 150 -26.99 1.86 22.26
C ALA A 150 -25.54 1.71 22.80
N ALA A 151 -25.16 0.52 23.27
CA ALA A 151 -23.85 0.26 23.87
C ALA A 151 -22.80 -0.30 22.88
N ASN A 152 -23.13 -0.40 21.58
CA ASN A 152 -22.27 -1.00 20.57
C ASN A 152 -22.11 -0.09 19.34
N THR A 153 -21.05 -0.32 18.58
CA THR A 153 -20.77 0.34 17.30
C THR A 153 -20.98 -0.64 16.15
N TYR A 154 -21.68 -0.19 15.11
CA TYR A 154 -22.03 -1.01 13.95
C TYR A 154 -21.62 -0.35 12.64
N ALA A 155 -21.48 -1.15 11.59
CA ALA A 155 -21.22 -0.69 10.24
C ALA A 155 -22.12 -1.45 9.25
N ASP A 156 -22.76 -0.71 8.33
CA ASP A 156 -23.61 -1.29 7.29
C ASP A 156 -22.82 -1.49 6.01
N CYS A 157 -22.82 -2.72 5.50
CA CYS A 157 -22.12 -3.04 4.27
C CYS A 157 -22.89 -2.50 3.05
N ARG A 158 -22.29 -1.59 2.28
CA ARG A 158 -22.93 -1.06 1.06
C ARG A 158 -23.08 -2.09 -0.06
N LYS A 159 -22.31 -3.19 -0.02
CA LYS A 159 -22.33 -4.25 -1.05
C LYS A 159 -23.46 -5.26 -0.82
N CYS A 160 -23.62 -5.76 0.41
CA CYS A 160 -24.60 -6.82 0.74
C CYS A 160 -25.72 -6.37 1.69
N GLN A 161 -25.70 -5.12 2.14
CA GLN A 161 -26.69 -4.48 3.02
C GLN A 161 -26.82 -5.10 4.42
N LYS A 162 -25.93 -6.05 4.79
CA LYS A 162 -25.90 -6.64 6.12
C LYS A 162 -25.10 -5.76 7.09
N SER A 163 -25.52 -5.76 8.36
CA SER A 163 -24.87 -5.00 9.44
C SER A 163 -23.84 -5.85 10.18
N THR A 164 -22.71 -5.25 10.52
CA THR A 164 -21.63 -5.90 11.28
C THR A 164 -21.34 -5.10 12.55
N CYS A 165 -21.18 -5.78 13.69
CA CYS A 165 -20.67 -5.14 14.91
C CYS A 165 -19.17 -4.91 14.77
N VAL A 166 -18.73 -3.67 14.93
CA VAL A 166 -17.30 -3.29 14.79
C VAL A 166 -16.46 -3.91 15.91
N THR A 167 -17.03 -4.08 17.10
CA THR A 167 -16.33 -4.61 18.28
C THR A 167 -16.07 -6.11 18.20
N CYS A 168 -17.11 -6.93 17.93
CA CYS A 168 -16.96 -8.39 17.86
C CYS A 168 -16.80 -8.94 16.44
N LYS A 169 -16.82 -8.07 15.42
CA LYS A 169 -16.65 -8.40 14.00
C LYS A 169 -17.68 -9.40 13.44
N SER A 170 -18.78 -9.59 14.17
CA SER A 170 -19.83 -10.55 13.81
C SER A 170 -21.02 -9.86 13.13
N LEU A 171 -21.72 -10.61 12.28
CA LEU A 171 -22.97 -10.18 11.68
C LEU A 171 -24.02 -9.89 12.77
N VAL A 172 -24.77 -8.81 12.63
CA VAL A 172 -25.83 -8.45 13.58
C VAL A 172 -27.14 -8.15 12.88
N ASN A 173 -28.23 -8.43 13.58
CA ASN A 173 -29.54 -7.90 13.23
C ASN A 173 -29.87 -6.73 14.16
N LYS A 174 -30.03 -5.54 13.57
CA LYS A 174 -30.37 -4.30 14.30
C LYS A 174 -31.75 -4.35 14.98
N GLU A 175 -32.64 -5.24 14.54
CA GLU A 175 -33.98 -5.44 15.13
C GLU A 175 -33.94 -6.23 16.44
N SER A 176 -32.81 -6.89 16.74
CA SER A 176 -32.62 -7.69 17.96
C SER A 176 -31.54 -7.09 18.85
N PRO A 177 -31.67 -7.15 20.19
CA PRO A 177 -30.59 -6.75 21.09
C PRO A 177 -29.33 -7.57 20.80
N HIS A 178 -28.24 -6.89 20.43
CA HIS A 178 -26.93 -7.53 20.28
C HIS A 178 -26.15 -7.39 21.59
N GLU A 179 -25.93 -8.51 22.27
CA GLU A 179 -25.00 -8.59 23.38
C GLU A 179 -23.61 -8.96 22.83
N CYS A 180 -22.70 -7.99 22.85
CA CYS A 180 -21.36 -8.18 22.33
C CYS A 180 -20.57 -9.14 23.24
N LYS A 181 -20.40 -10.38 22.79
CA LYS A 181 -19.37 -11.27 23.34
C LYS A 181 -18.02 -10.74 22.85
N LYS A 182 -17.44 -9.80 23.60
CA LYS A 182 -16.09 -9.33 23.35
C LYS A 182 -15.20 -10.56 23.31
N VAL A 183 -14.56 -10.80 22.17
CA VAL A 183 -13.53 -11.83 22.08
C VAL A 183 -12.35 -11.26 22.86
N VAL A 184 -12.36 -11.50 24.18
CA VAL A 184 -11.12 -11.47 24.94
C VAL A 184 -10.33 -12.62 24.33
N VAL A 185 -9.37 -12.29 23.47
CA VAL A 185 -8.40 -13.27 23.04
C VAL A 185 -7.78 -13.75 24.35
N ASN A 186 -8.01 -15.02 24.72
CA ASN A 186 -7.30 -15.62 25.84
C ASN A 186 -5.82 -15.62 25.42
N THR A 187 -5.10 -14.59 25.83
CA THR A 187 -3.69 -14.38 25.54
C THR A 187 -2.80 -15.14 26.51
N THR A 188 -3.37 -16.00 27.37
CA THR A 188 -2.65 -16.82 28.33
C THR A 188 -1.67 -17.72 27.58
N ASN A 189 -0.42 -17.28 27.54
CA ASN A 189 0.69 -18.07 27.09
C ASN A 189 1.04 -19.05 28.23
N GLU A 190 0.26 -20.11 28.35
CA GLU A 190 0.45 -21.17 29.38
C GLU A 190 1.85 -21.81 29.31
N ALA A 191 2.51 -21.72 28.15
CA ALA A 191 3.84 -22.24 27.90
C ALA A 191 4.93 -21.14 27.89
N TYR A 192 4.64 -19.95 28.41
CA TYR A 192 5.56 -18.81 28.34
C TYR A 192 6.85 -19.14 29.07
N SER A 193 7.96 -18.99 28.36
CA SER A 193 9.29 -19.08 28.92
C SER A 193 10.21 -18.13 28.15
N ASN A 194 11.41 -17.91 28.69
CA ASN A 194 12.44 -17.15 27.98
C ASN A 194 12.80 -17.79 26.62
N ASP A 195 12.58 -19.10 26.46
CA ASP A 195 12.83 -19.85 25.23
C ASP A 195 11.59 -19.90 24.31
N LEU A 196 10.39 -19.61 24.84
CA LEU A 196 9.12 -19.68 24.10
C LEU A 196 8.29 -18.41 24.31
N ARG A 197 8.73 -17.35 23.62
CA ARG A 197 8.17 -16.00 23.69
C ARG A 197 7.17 -15.77 22.56
N PHE A 198 5.88 -15.94 22.86
CA PHE A 198 4.80 -15.61 21.94
C PHE A 198 3.68 -14.84 22.65
N LYS A 199 2.99 -13.99 21.90
CA LYS A 199 1.86 -13.18 22.37
C LYS A 199 0.89 -12.95 21.21
N ALA A 200 -0.39 -12.76 21.53
CA ALA A 200 -1.36 -12.40 20.51
C ALA A 200 -1.09 -10.98 20.00
N CYS A 201 -1.14 -10.80 18.68
CA CYS A 201 -1.04 -9.50 18.05
C CYS A 201 -2.18 -8.59 18.58
N PRO A 202 -1.88 -7.38 19.10
CA PRO A 202 -2.90 -6.48 19.64
C PRO A 202 -3.92 -6.01 18.59
N PHE A 203 -3.59 -6.15 17.31
CA PHE A 203 -4.41 -5.68 16.20
C PHE A 203 -5.36 -6.75 15.65
N CYS A 204 -4.86 -7.99 15.48
CA CYS A 204 -5.62 -9.06 14.83
C CYS A 204 -5.82 -10.32 15.68
N GLY A 205 -5.19 -10.40 16.86
CA GLY A 205 -5.31 -11.52 17.79
C GLY A 205 -4.55 -12.79 17.39
N ARG A 206 -3.90 -12.84 16.22
CA ARG A 206 -3.05 -13.97 15.83
C ARG A 206 -1.76 -13.97 16.63
N PHE A 207 -1.26 -15.15 17.01
CA PHE A 207 0.00 -15.26 17.74
C PHE A 207 1.18 -14.81 16.87
N GLY A 208 1.96 -13.87 17.40
CA GLY A 208 3.30 -13.55 16.93
C GLY A 208 4.32 -14.25 17.83
N GLN A 209 5.25 -14.98 17.22
CA GLN A 209 6.42 -15.53 17.91
C GLN A 209 7.59 -14.57 17.71
N LEU A 210 8.34 -14.29 18.77
CA LEU A 210 9.57 -13.52 18.70
C LEU A 210 10.77 -14.47 18.85
N ASP A 211 11.49 -14.71 17.76
CA ASP A 211 12.71 -15.53 17.78
C ASP A 211 13.95 -14.62 17.96
N ASN A 212 14.44 -14.55 19.20
CA ASN A 212 15.76 -14.01 19.60
C ASN A 212 16.15 -12.58 19.11
N ALA A 213 15.18 -11.75 18.71
CA ALA A 213 15.41 -10.39 18.23
C ALA A 213 15.08 -9.30 19.28
N CYS A 214 15.18 -8.02 18.86
CA CYS A 214 14.63 -6.88 19.60
C CYS A 214 13.14 -7.12 19.89
N ASN A 215 12.60 -6.54 20.97
CA ASN A 215 11.18 -6.61 21.35
C ASN A 215 10.22 -5.86 20.40
N HIS A 216 10.64 -5.57 19.18
CA HIS A 216 9.81 -5.11 18.08
C HIS A 216 9.26 -6.32 17.33
N VAL A 217 7.94 -6.45 17.32
CA VAL A 217 7.23 -7.58 16.69
C VAL A 217 6.48 -7.08 15.47
N THR A 218 6.71 -7.69 14.32
CA THR A 218 5.86 -7.51 13.13
C THR A 218 4.89 -8.69 13.00
N CYS A 219 3.59 -8.42 12.93
CA CYS A 219 2.61 -9.48 12.74
C CYS A 219 2.71 -10.09 11.33
N LEU A 220 3.05 -11.37 11.21
CA LEU A 220 3.20 -12.04 9.91
C LEU A 220 1.88 -12.33 9.18
N ALA A 221 0.74 -11.96 9.76
CA ALA A 221 -0.54 -12.13 9.09
C ALA A 221 -0.65 -11.13 7.92
N PRO A 222 -0.87 -11.58 6.66
CA PRO A 222 -0.85 -10.71 5.49
C PRO A 222 -1.84 -9.54 5.56
N SER A 223 -2.99 -9.74 6.23
CA SER A 223 -4.03 -8.74 6.41
C SER A 223 -3.81 -7.81 7.62
N CYS A 224 -2.71 -7.98 8.36
CA CYS A 224 -2.41 -7.21 9.56
C CYS A 224 -1.10 -6.45 9.39
N GLN A 225 0.03 -7.17 9.32
CA GLN A 225 1.38 -6.58 9.21
C GLN A 225 1.71 -5.50 10.25
N GLY A 226 0.88 -5.33 11.27
CA GLY A 226 1.04 -4.32 12.29
C GLY A 226 2.26 -4.61 13.14
N GLU A 227 2.97 -3.55 13.47
CA GLU A 227 4.16 -3.59 14.30
C GLU A 227 3.84 -3.15 15.72
N TRP A 228 4.38 -3.85 16.71
CA TRP A 228 4.07 -3.60 18.11
C TRP A 228 5.21 -4.01 19.03
N CYS A 229 5.25 -3.44 20.24
CA CYS A 229 6.26 -3.78 21.24
C CYS A 229 5.85 -5.01 22.04
N PHE A 230 6.67 -6.07 22.02
CA PHE A 230 6.44 -7.30 22.76
C PHE A 230 6.21 -7.05 24.25
N ILE A 231 6.82 -6.02 24.85
CA ILE A 231 6.72 -5.76 26.29
C ILE A 231 5.38 -5.11 26.67
N CYS A 232 5.03 -3.98 26.04
CA CYS A 232 3.87 -3.19 26.44
C CYS A 232 2.62 -3.44 25.59
N VAL A 233 2.73 -4.21 24.51
CA VAL A 233 1.60 -4.58 23.64
C VAL A 233 1.01 -3.38 22.87
N GLU A 234 1.70 -2.25 22.87
CA GLU A 234 1.33 -1.04 22.13
C GLU A 234 1.95 -1.00 20.72
N ALA A 235 1.35 -0.20 19.83
CA ALA A 235 1.85 -0.02 18.48
C ALA A 235 3.28 0.52 18.43
N TRP A 236 4.07 0.01 17.48
CA TRP A 236 5.44 0.44 17.28
C TRP A 236 5.47 1.70 16.42
N ASN A 237 6.04 2.79 16.94
CA ASN A 237 6.18 4.05 16.22
C ASN A 237 7.66 4.45 16.17
N GLN A 238 8.47 3.69 15.42
CA GLN A 238 9.92 3.91 15.29
C GLN A 238 10.68 3.97 16.63
N GLY A 239 10.12 3.37 17.68
CA GLY A 239 10.66 3.38 19.05
C GLY A 239 10.19 4.54 19.94
N GLU A 240 9.45 5.53 19.43
CA GLU A 240 8.88 6.60 20.25
C GLU A 240 7.86 6.05 21.26
N GLY A 241 7.96 6.49 22.52
CA GLY A 241 7.09 6.02 23.61
C GLY A 241 7.48 4.65 24.18
N HIS A 242 8.58 4.06 23.72
CA HIS A 242 9.09 2.76 24.16
C HIS A 242 10.45 2.86 24.88
N GLU A 243 10.82 4.04 25.36
CA GLU A 243 12.14 4.33 25.99
C GLU A 243 12.33 3.53 27.29
N GLU A 244 11.24 3.26 27.99
CA GLU A 244 11.23 2.45 29.21
C GLU A 244 11.03 0.95 28.93
N CYS A 245 10.77 0.57 27.68
CA CYS A 245 10.65 -0.83 27.29
C CYS A 245 12.05 -1.39 27.03
N GLN A 246 12.35 -2.51 27.67
CA GLN A 246 13.61 -3.21 27.43
C GLN A 246 13.72 -3.58 25.95
N GLN A 247 14.87 -3.30 25.34
CA GLN A 247 15.08 -3.55 23.91
C GLN A 247 15.18 -5.06 23.61
N TYR A 248 15.79 -5.84 24.51
CA TYR A 248 16.03 -7.28 24.32
C TYR A 248 15.67 -8.07 25.58
N GLY A 249 15.06 -9.24 25.40
CA GLY A 249 14.62 -10.09 26.52
C GLY A 249 13.41 -9.52 27.24
N ASP A 250 13.07 -10.07 28.39
CA ASP A 250 11.87 -9.68 29.15
C ASP A 250 12.20 -8.92 30.44
N PRO A 251 11.33 -7.99 30.87
CA PRO A 251 11.42 -7.45 32.22
C PRO A 251 11.08 -8.55 33.24
N THR A 252 11.40 -8.29 34.50
CA THR A 252 10.97 -9.18 35.59
C THR A 252 9.47 -9.00 35.84
N TYR A 253 8.74 -10.10 35.84
CA TYR A 253 7.32 -10.15 36.19
C TYR A 253 7.11 -10.71 37.60
N ASP A 254 6.10 -10.23 38.30
CA ASP A 254 5.62 -10.82 39.55
C ASP A 254 4.83 -12.13 39.32
N GLU A 255 4.39 -12.78 40.40
CA GLU A 255 3.61 -14.03 40.33
C GLU A 255 2.27 -13.87 39.59
N GLU A 256 1.72 -12.65 39.57
CA GLU A 256 0.49 -12.30 38.86
C GLU A 256 0.77 -11.91 37.40
N GLY A 257 2.03 -11.88 36.96
CA GLY A 257 2.43 -11.57 35.59
C GLY A 257 2.59 -10.09 35.28
N TYR A 258 2.64 -9.21 36.28
CA TYR A 258 2.85 -7.77 36.12
C TYR A 258 4.32 -7.40 36.19
N ASP A 259 4.77 -6.51 35.31
CA ASP A 259 6.13 -5.98 35.35
C ASP A 259 6.31 -4.96 36.49
N GLN A 260 7.55 -4.48 36.66
CA GLN A 260 7.88 -3.46 37.69
C GLN A 260 7.12 -2.12 37.50
N ARG A 261 6.51 -1.91 36.34
CA ARG A 261 5.70 -0.73 36.02
C ARG A 261 4.21 -0.96 36.22
N GLY A 262 3.82 -2.18 36.60
CA GLY A 262 2.44 -2.56 36.89
C GLY A 262 1.62 -2.94 35.66
N TYR A 263 2.25 -3.34 34.55
CA TYR A 263 1.55 -3.81 33.34
C TYR A 263 1.70 -5.32 33.14
N HIS A 264 0.60 -5.99 32.84
CA HIS A 264 0.55 -7.44 32.69
C HIS A 264 1.18 -7.91 31.38
N ARG A 265 2.01 -8.96 31.44
CA ARG A 265 2.75 -9.49 30.30
C ARG A 265 1.87 -9.80 29.08
N ASP A 266 0.72 -10.42 29.28
CA ASP A 266 -0.07 -11.01 28.18
C ASP A 266 -1.10 -10.03 27.60
N THR A 267 -1.44 -8.97 28.33
CA THR A 267 -2.52 -8.04 27.95
C THR A 267 -2.01 -6.62 27.74
N GLY A 268 -0.83 -6.26 28.26
CA GLY A 268 -0.31 -4.89 28.26
C GLY A 268 -1.13 -3.94 29.14
N MET A 269 -2.05 -4.46 29.97
CA MET A 269 -2.94 -3.66 30.81
C MET A 269 -2.46 -3.64 32.27
N ASN A 270 -2.70 -2.52 32.95
CA ASN A 270 -2.50 -2.41 34.38
C ASN A 270 -3.62 -3.11 35.16
N LYS A 271 -3.51 -3.15 36.50
CA LYS A 271 -4.52 -3.76 37.39
C LYS A 271 -5.90 -3.09 37.31
N GLU A 272 -5.97 -1.88 36.77
CA GLU A 272 -7.20 -1.12 36.56
C GLU A 272 -7.82 -1.38 35.17
N GLY A 273 -7.14 -2.15 34.30
CA GLY A 273 -7.62 -2.53 32.97
C GLY A 273 -7.29 -1.53 31.86
N PHE A 274 -6.30 -0.67 32.06
CA PHE A 274 -5.86 0.32 31.09
C PHE A 274 -4.49 -0.02 30.51
N THR A 275 -4.31 0.21 29.21
CA THR A 275 -3.01 0.11 28.53
C THR A 275 -2.10 1.27 28.92
N ARG A 276 -0.83 1.23 28.48
CA ARG A 276 0.12 2.33 28.73
C ARG A 276 -0.31 3.63 28.05
N GLY A 277 -0.98 3.55 26.90
CA GLY A 277 -1.60 4.69 26.23
C GLY A 277 -2.85 5.24 26.94
N GLY A 278 -3.30 4.64 28.04
CA GLY A 278 -4.49 5.05 28.79
C GLY A 278 -5.80 4.50 28.23
N TYR A 279 -5.75 3.58 27.27
CA TYR A 279 -6.93 2.99 26.66
C TYR A 279 -7.42 1.78 27.46
N ASN A 280 -8.72 1.66 27.70
CA ASN A 280 -9.30 0.44 28.24
C ASN A 280 -9.76 -0.52 27.12
N ILE A 281 -10.38 -1.64 27.50
CA ILE A 281 -10.97 -2.64 26.58
C ILE A 281 -12.10 -2.11 25.66
N GLN A 282 -12.41 -0.81 25.71
CA GLN A 282 -13.34 -0.11 24.82
C GLN A 282 -12.61 0.89 23.90
N GLY A 283 -11.28 0.96 23.95
CA GLY A 283 -10.48 1.92 23.17
C GLY A 283 -10.67 3.38 23.63
N ARG A 284 -11.11 3.60 24.87
CA ARG A 284 -11.32 4.90 25.51
C ARG A 284 -10.32 5.15 26.62
#